data_AF-A0A7J2NM58-F1
#
_entry.id   AF-A0A7J2NM58-F1
#
_cell.length_a   1.000
_cell.length_b   1.000
_cell.length_c   1.000
_cell.angle_alpha   90.00
_cell.angle_beta   90.00
_cell.angle_gamma   90.00
#
_symmetry.space_group_name_H-M   'P 1'
#
loop_
_entity.id
_entity.type
_entity.pdbx_description
1 polymer ?
#
loop_
_entity_poly.entity_id
_entity_poly.type
_entity_poly.pdbx_seq_one_letter_code
_entity_poly.pdbx_strand_id
1 'polypeptide(L)'
;MKRRKKVTVVTKANILRLSDGLFLEVARKVAEDYPDVEVEEAFVDVTAMRLILKPNIFDVIVTSNLFGDILSDEAAGLVGGLGLAPSANIGADYGLFEPVHGSAPRLAGKDIANPMAAIMASKMMLDYLGETGWTERIEKAVVTVLEEGKVLTPDLGGSSSTKQVTDAIIDAL
;
A
#
# COMPACT_ATOMS: atom_id res chain seq x y z
N MET A 1 0.75 14.63 1.07
CA MET A 1 1.09 14.53 -0.38
C MET A 1 -0.13 14.99 -1.19
N LYS A 2 0.03 15.86 -2.21
CA LYS A 2 -1.10 16.33 -3.03
C LYS A 2 -1.35 15.34 -4.18
N ARG A 3 -2.57 14.81 -4.31
CA ARG A 3 -2.96 13.93 -5.43
C ARG A 3 -2.83 14.68 -6.76
N ARG A 4 -2.36 13.98 -7.79
CA ARG A 4 -2.15 14.54 -9.15
C ARG A 4 -3.41 14.49 -10.01
N LYS A 5 -4.51 13.97 -9.47
CA LYS A 5 -5.78 13.75 -10.19
C LYS A 5 -5.59 12.85 -11.41
N LYS A 6 -4.84 11.75 -11.23
CA LYS A 6 -4.63 10.75 -12.28
C LYS A 6 -5.02 9.35 -11.79
N VAL A 7 -5.80 8.63 -12.58
CA VAL A 7 -6.19 7.23 -12.36
C VAL A 7 -5.77 6.38 -13.54
N THR A 8 -5.01 5.32 -13.28
CA THR A 8 -4.69 4.28 -14.26
C THR A 8 -5.61 3.08 -14.02
N VAL A 9 -6.47 2.77 -14.98
CA VAL A 9 -7.34 1.58 -14.97
C VAL A 9 -6.58 0.42 -15.59
N VAL A 10 -6.27 -0.59 -14.79
CA VAL A 10 -5.43 -1.73 -15.22
C VAL A 10 -6.28 -2.96 -15.48
N THR A 11 -6.08 -3.57 -16.65
CA THR A 11 -6.95 -4.61 -17.21
C THR A 11 -6.18 -5.62 -18.07
N LYS A 12 -6.81 -6.74 -18.44
CA LYS A 12 -6.40 -7.64 -19.52
C LYS A 12 -7.54 -7.87 -20.53
N ALA A 13 -8.37 -6.85 -20.78
CA ALA A 13 -9.54 -6.93 -21.67
C ALA A 13 -9.23 -7.39 -23.11
N ASN A 14 -7.97 -7.29 -23.57
CA ASN A 14 -7.56 -7.84 -24.87
C ASN A 14 -7.65 -9.38 -24.93
N ILE A 15 -7.51 -10.06 -23.78
CA ILE A 15 -7.64 -11.51 -23.62
C ILE A 15 -8.96 -11.84 -22.90
N LEU A 16 -9.21 -11.23 -21.75
CA LEU A 16 -10.38 -11.44 -20.90
C LEU A 16 -11.55 -10.55 -21.33
N ARG A 17 -12.02 -10.76 -22.57
CA ARG A 17 -12.95 -9.83 -23.25
C ARG A 17 -14.26 -9.56 -22.52
N LEU A 18 -14.77 -10.50 -21.72
CA LEU A 18 -16.05 -10.36 -21.04
C LEU A 18 -15.89 -9.80 -19.62
N SER A 19 -15.10 -10.44 -18.76
CA SER A 19 -14.92 -10.00 -17.36
C SER A 19 -14.24 -8.65 -17.28
N ASP A 20 -13.09 -8.53 -17.94
CA ASP A 20 -12.29 -7.31 -17.89
C ASP A 20 -12.82 -6.27 -18.87
N GLY A 21 -13.51 -6.70 -19.93
CA GLY A 21 -14.27 -5.81 -20.79
C GLY A 21 -15.37 -5.08 -20.02
N LEU A 22 -16.15 -5.80 -19.21
CA LEU A 22 -17.17 -5.21 -18.34
C LEU A 22 -16.54 -4.26 -17.29
N PHE A 23 -15.46 -4.69 -16.64
CA PHE A 23 -14.73 -3.83 -15.70
C PHE A 23 -14.30 -2.50 -16.34
N LEU A 24 -13.74 -2.58 -17.55
CA LEU A 24 -13.28 -1.40 -18.30
C LEU A 24 -14.45 -0.51 -18.76
N GLU A 25 -15.56 -1.10 -19.21
CA GLU A 25 -16.78 -0.37 -19.57
C GLU A 25 -17.33 0.42 -18.38
N VAL A 26 -17.43 -0.21 -17.20
CA VAL A 26 -17.88 0.45 -15.97
C VAL A 26 -16.92 1.56 -15.57
N ALA A 27 -15.60 1.32 -15.62
CA ALA A 27 -14.60 2.33 -15.28
C ALA A 27 -14.69 3.58 -16.19
N ARG A 28 -14.89 3.38 -17.50
CA ARG A 28 -15.12 4.48 -18.45
C ARG A 28 -16.37 5.28 -18.12
N LYS A 29 -17.48 4.58 -17.82
CA LYS A 29 -18.74 5.24 -17.46
C LYS A 29 -18.60 6.09 -16.20
N VAL A 30 -17.94 5.57 -15.17
CA VAL A 30 -17.68 6.32 -13.93
C VAL A 30 -16.77 7.51 -14.19
N ALA A 31 -15.79 7.39 -15.09
CA ALA A 31 -14.89 8.49 -15.43
C ALA A 31 -15.62 9.72 -16.00
N GLU A 32 -16.78 9.55 -16.64
CA GLU A 32 -17.61 10.67 -17.14
C GLU A 32 -18.09 11.59 -16.01
N ASP A 33 -18.27 11.06 -14.80
CA ASP A 33 -18.69 11.81 -13.61
C ASP A 33 -17.54 12.64 -12.98
N TYR A 34 -16.28 12.40 -13.41
CA TYR A 34 -15.07 13.03 -12.85
C TYR A 34 -14.19 13.66 -13.94
N PRO A 35 -14.68 14.70 -14.65
CA PRO A 35 -13.98 15.28 -15.81
C PRO A 35 -12.66 15.99 -15.46
N ASP A 36 -12.41 16.27 -14.18
CA ASP A 36 -11.18 16.89 -13.69
C ASP A 36 -10.08 15.87 -13.33
N VAL A 37 -10.35 14.58 -13.50
CA VAL A 37 -9.41 13.47 -13.27
C VAL A 37 -8.94 12.91 -14.61
N GLU A 38 -7.62 12.90 -14.83
CA GLU A 38 -7.01 12.20 -15.96
C GLU A 38 -7.18 10.69 -15.77
N VAL A 39 -7.91 10.03 -16.67
CA VAL A 39 -8.05 8.57 -16.68
C VAL A 39 -7.30 7.98 -17.85
N GLU A 40 -6.37 7.08 -17.57
CA GLU A 40 -5.68 6.27 -18.58
C GLU A 40 -5.97 4.79 -18.40
N GLU A 41 -5.88 4.02 -19.48
CA GLU A 41 -6.06 2.57 -19.47
C GLU A 41 -4.72 1.90 -19.77
N ALA A 42 -4.40 0.83 -19.04
CA ALA A 42 -3.18 0.08 -19.25
C ALA A 42 -3.41 -1.42 -19.12
N PHE A 43 -2.66 -2.21 -19.88
CA PHE A 43 -2.66 -3.65 -19.68
C PHE A 43 -1.78 -4.04 -18.48
N VAL A 44 -2.16 -5.08 -17.75
CA VAL A 44 -1.47 -5.50 -16.52
C VAL A 44 0.01 -5.84 -16.72
N ASP A 45 0.38 -6.45 -17.86
CA ASP A 45 1.77 -6.75 -18.21
C ASP A 45 2.61 -5.49 -18.45
N VAL A 46 2.05 -4.53 -19.19
CA VAL A 46 2.69 -3.22 -19.39
C VAL A 46 2.78 -2.44 -18.08
N THR A 47 1.77 -2.57 -17.21
CA THR A 47 1.73 -1.92 -15.90
C THR A 47 2.78 -2.46 -14.96
N ALA A 48 2.89 -3.78 -14.82
CA ALA A 48 3.93 -4.44 -14.02
C ALA A 48 5.34 -4.02 -14.48
N MET A 49 5.59 -4.02 -15.80
CA MET A 49 6.86 -3.52 -16.35
C MET A 49 7.11 -2.04 -16.01
N ARG A 50 6.08 -1.19 -16.09
CA ARG A 50 6.19 0.24 -15.78
C ARG A 50 6.36 0.51 -14.29
N LEU A 51 5.81 -0.31 -13.39
CA LEU A 51 6.04 -0.20 -11.95
C LEU A 51 7.52 -0.34 -11.66
N ILE A 52 8.21 -1.29 -12.29
CA ILE A 52 9.65 -1.49 -12.09
C ILE A 52 10.47 -0.37 -12.74
N LEU A 53 10.17 -0.05 -14.01
CA LEU A 53 11.02 0.87 -14.79
C LEU A 53 10.79 2.34 -14.47
N LYS A 54 9.56 2.73 -14.12
CA LYS A 54 9.17 4.14 -13.95
C LYS A 54 7.96 4.31 -13.01
N PRO A 55 8.06 3.90 -11.74
CA PRO A 55 6.91 3.88 -10.81
C PRO A 55 6.32 5.28 -10.57
N ASN A 56 7.13 6.33 -10.68
CA ASN A 56 6.73 7.71 -10.43
C ASN A 56 5.69 8.28 -11.42
N ILE A 57 5.33 7.56 -12.49
CA ILE A 57 4.24 7.96 -13.38
C ILE A 57 2.85 7.71 -12.78
N PHE A 58 2.72 6.79 -11.83
CA PHE A 58 1.43 6.38 -11.26
C PHE A 58 1.02 7.25 -10.07
N ASP A 59 -0.27 7.61 -9.99
CA ASP A 59 -0.87 8.29 -8.84
C ASP A 59 -1.86 7.34 -8.13
N VAL A 60 -2.95 6.99 -8.81
CA VAL A 60 -3.89 5.96 -8.36
C VAL A 60 -3.98 4.86 -9.41
N ILE A 61 -3.91 3.61 -8.98
CA ILE A 61 -4.16 2.43 -9.83
C ILE A 61 -5.47 1.80 -9.36
N VAL A 62 -6.37 1.51 -10.30
CA VAL A 62 -7.61 0.77 -10.04
C VAL A 62 -7.62 -0.46 -10.92
N THR A 63 -7.86 -1.63 -10.33
CA THR A 63 -7.82 -2.91 -11.06
C THR A 63 -8.69 -3.96 -10.37
N SER A 64 -8.80 -5.13 -11.00
CA SER A 64 -9.53 -6.28 -10.44
C SER A 64 -8.71 -6.98 -9.35
N ASN A 65 -9.38 -7.78 -8.52
CA ASN A 65 -8.82 -8.38 -7.31
C ASN A 65 -7.42 -9.00 -7.50
N LEU A 66 -7.28 -9.97 -8.41
CA LEU A 66 -6.01 -10.68 -8.62
C LEU A 66 -4.88 -9.77 -9.15
N PHE A 67 -5.20 -8.80 -10.00
CA PHE A 67 -4.19 -7.86 -10.47
C PHE A 67 -3.78 -6.89 -9.37
N GLY A 68 -4.71 -6.52 -8.50
CA GLY A 68 -4.44 -5.67 -7.34
C GLY A 68 -3.47 -6.35 -6.38
N ASP A 69 -3.73 -7.62 -6.06
CA ASP A 69 -2.85 -8.47 -5.24
C ASP A 69 -1.41 -8.43 -5.76
N ILE A 70 -1.19 -8.82 -7.02
CA ILE A 70 0.12 -8.87 -7.66
C ILE A 70 0.80 -7.48 -7.71
N LEU A 71 0.10 -6.46 -8.22
CA LEU A 71 0.69 -5.13 -8.41
C LEU A 71 0.98 -4.43 -7.09
N SER A 72 0.19 -4.70 -6.05
CA SER A 72 0.42 -4.13 -4.71
C SER A 72 1.67 -4.73 -4.05
N ASP A 73 1.91 -6.03 -4.21
CA ASP A 73 3.13 -6.70 -3.75
C ASP A 73 4.38 -6.21 -4.52
N GLU A 74 4.27 -6.05 -5.84
CA GLU A 74 5.33 -5.45 -6.66
C GLU A 74 5.65 -4.03 -6.19
N ALA A 75 4.63 -3.21 -5.93
CA ALA A 75 4.80 -1.86 -5.42
C ALA A 75 5.45 -1.83 -4.03
N ALA A 76 5.06 -2.75 -3.13
CA ALA A 76 5.68 -2.89 -1.82
C ALA A 76 7.18 -3.25 -1.96
N GLY A 77 7.54 -4.14 -2.89
CA GLY A 77 8.92 -4.49 -3.20
C GLY A 77 9.79 -3.28 -3.59
N LEU A 78 9.22 -2.28 -4.27
CA LEU A 78 9.94 -1.07 -4.69
C LEU A 78 10.27 -0.11 -3.53
N VAL A 79 9.52 -0.17 -2.43
CA VAL A 79 9.61 0.78 -1.31
C VAL A 79 10.24 0.18 -0.05
N GLY A 80 10.84 -1.01 -0.14
CA GLY A 80 11.52 -1.68 0.98
C GLY A 80 10.87 -2.98 1.43
N GLY A 81 9.81 -3.43 0.75
CA GLY A 81 9.17 -4.72 0.95
C GLY A 81 7.89 -4.68 1.76
N LEU A 82 7.29 -5.87 1.92
CA LEU A 82 5.95 -6.02 2.53
C LEU A 82 5.90 -5.61 4.01
N GLY A 83 7.03 -5.59 4.72
CA GLY A 83 7.13 -5.12 6.10
C GLY A 83 6.79 -3.64 6.32
N LEU A 84 6.67 -2.88 5.22
CA LEU A 84 6.33 -1.46 5.22
C LEU A 84 4.96 -1.15 4.59
N ALA A 85 4.24 -2.15 4.09
CA ALA A 85 3.01 -1.94 3.33
C ALA A 85 1.75 -2.16 4.20
N PRO A 86 1.07 -1.09 4.66
CA PRO A 86 -0.24 -1.20 5.30
C PRO A 86 -1.36 -1.31 4.26
N SER A 87 -2.52 -1.79 4.68
CA SER A 87 -3.72 -1.84 3.84
C SER A 87 -5.01 -1.57 4.63
N ALA A 88 -6.07 -1.27 3.89
CA ALA A 88 -7.41 -1.11 4.42
C ALA A 88 -8.45 -1.67 3.45
N ASN A 89 -9.32 -2.53 3.96
CA ASN A 89 -10.50 -3.03 3.29
C ASN A 89 -11.71 -2.21 3.76
N ILE A 90 -12.23 -1.35 2.89
CA ILE A 90 -13.30 -0.40 3.22
C ILE A 90 -14.60 -0.86 2.55
N GLY A 91 -15.60 -1.16 3.37
CA GLY A 91 -16.99 -1.40 2.95
C GLY A 91 -17.89 -0.20 3.23
N ALA A 92 -19.19 -0.37 2.97
CA ALA A 92 -20.18 0.68 3.22
C ALA A 92 -20.33 1.03 4.71
N ASP A 93 -20.34 0.01 5.57
CA ASP A 93 -20.62 0.15 7.00
C ASP A 93 -19.42 -0.16 7.91
N TYR A 94 -18.40 -0.83 7.37
CA TYR A 94 -17.27 -1.38 8.14
C TYR A 94 -15.94 -1.15 7.44
N GLY A 95 -14.87 -1.05 8.24
CA GLY A 95 -13.48 -1.06 7.78
C GLY A 95 -12.66 -2.12 8.49
N LEU A 96 -11.80 -2.83 7.75
CA LEU A 96 -10.79 -3.76 8.27
C LEU A 96 -9.40 -3.27 7.87
N PHE A 97 -8.49 -3.15 8.83
CA PHE A 97 -7.15 -2.61 8.62
C PHE A 97 -6.11 -3.66 8.97
N GLU A 98 -5.22 -3.95 8.04
CA GLU A 98 -4.25 -5.03 8.16
C GLU A 98 -2.98 -4.74 7.34
N PRO A 99 -1.80 -5.28 7.70
CA PRO A 99 -0.66 -5.24 6.81
C PRO A 99 -0.94 -6.05 5.53
N VAL A 100 -0.29 -5.69 4.42
CA VAL A 100 -0.39 -6.46 3.16
C VAL A 100 0.21 -7.86 3.32
N HIS A 101 1.27 -8.00 4.13
CA HIS A 101 1.96 -9.27 4.30
C HIS A 101 1.09 -10.34 5.00
N GLY A 102 1.35 -11.61 4.66
CA GLY A 102 0.76 -12.75 5.34
C GLY A 102 1.40 -13.08 6.71
N SER A 103 1.16 -14.31 7.18
CA SER A 103 1.55 -14.77 8.53
C SER A 103 3.05 -15.00 8.75
N ALA A 104 3.86 -14.99 7.69
CA ALA A 104 5.31 -15.25 7.70
C ALA A 104 5.77 -16.30 8.74
N PRO A 105 5.34 -17.59 8.63
CA PRO A 105 5.53 -18.59 9.68
C PRO A 105 6.98 -18.81 10.10
N ARG A 106 7.93 -18.53 9.20
CA ARG A 106 9.37 -18.64 9.46
C ARG A 106 9.89 -17.60 10.45
N LEU A 107 9.17 -16.49 10.66
CA LEU A 107 9.53 -15.40 11.57
C LEU A 107 8.78 -15.48 12.90
N ALA A 108 7.71 -16.26 12.98
CA ALA A 108 6.87 -16.37 14.16
C ALA A 108 7.68 -16.79 15.39
N GLY A 109 7.52 -16.05 16.49
CA GLY A 109 8.20 -16.30 17.76
C GLY A 109 9.69 -15.94 17.80
N LYS A 110 10.24 -15.29 16.76
CA LYS A 110 11.68 -14.98 16.67
C LYS A 110 12.04 -13.53 17.00
N ASP A 111 11.06 -12.66 17.25
CA ASP A 111 11.27 -11.23 17.54
C ASP A 111 12.08 -10.50 16.44
N ILE A 112 11.90 -10.86 15.17
CA ILE A 112 12.62 -10.26 14.01
C ILE A 112 11.67 -9.79 12.90
N ALA A 113 10.37 -9.87 13.11
CA ALA A 113 9.39 -9.38 12.13
C ALA A 113 9.34 -7.85 12.19
N ASN A 114 9.25 -7.19 11.03
CA ASN A 114 9.07 -5.75 10.96
C ASN A 114 7.66 -5.35 11.44
N PRO A 115 7.51 -4.55 12.50
CA PRO A 115 6.19 -4.17 13.01
C PRO A 115 5.54 -3.02 12.24
N MET A 116 6.28 -2.33 11.35
CA MET A 116 5.88 -1.04 10.79
C MET A 116 4.60 -1.11 9.94
N ALA A 117 4.43 -2.14 9.10
CA ALA A 117 3.19 -2.31 8.32
C ALA A 117 1.94 -2.40 9.21
N ALA A 118 2.01 -3.16 10.31
CA ALA A 118 0.90 -3.30 11.25
C ALA A 118 0.62 -2.00 12.02
N ILE A 119 1.67 -1.27 12.42
CA ILE A 119 1.55 0.06 13.04
C ILE A 119 0.93 1.06 12.07
N MET A 120 1.32 1.04 10.80
CA MET A 120 0.74 1.93 9.79
C MET A 120 -0.70 1.55 9.43
N ALA A 121 -1.07 0.27 9.51
CA ALA A 121 -2.47 -0.15 9.38
C ALA A 121 -3.34 0.37 10.54
N SER A 122 -2.82 0.35 11.78
CA SER A 122 -3.56 0.95 12.91
C SER A 122 -3.67 2.47 12.78
N LYS A 123 -2.68 3.15 12.19
CA LYS A 123 -2.78 4.55 11.80
C LYS A 123 -3.91 4.81 10.81
N MET A 124 -4.07 3.97 9.78
CA MET A 124 -5.21 4.07 8.84
C MET A 124 -6.55 3.84 9.54
N MET A 125 -6.60 2.94 10.52
CA MET A 125 -7.80 2.71 11.35
C MET A 125 -8.16 3.95 12.18
N LEU A 126 -7.19 4.57 12.83
CA LEU A 126 -7.41 5.78 13.62
C LEU A 126 -7.92 6.94 12.75
N ASP A 127 -7.37 7.08 11.54
CA ASP A 127 -7.86 8.05 10.55
C ASP A 127 -9.33 7.78 10.17
N TYR A 128 -9.69 6.52 9.92
CA TYR A 128 -11.07 6.10 9.65
C TYR A 128 -12.04 6.37 10.81
N LEU A 129 -11.56 6.29 12.06
CA LEU A 129 -12.33 6.60 13.26
C LEU A 129 -12.40 8.11 13.60
N GLY A 130 -11.68 8.96 12.85
CA GLY A 130 -11.63 10.40 13.08
C GLY A 130 -10.63 10.85 14.15
N GLU A 131 -9.73 9.97 14.59
CA GLU A 131 -8.71 10.22 15.64
C GLU A 131 -7.44 10.88 15.06
N THR A 132 -7.63 12.01 14.37
CA THR A 132 -6.58 12.65 13.54
C THR A 132 -5.33 13.08 14.31
N GLY A 133 -5.45 13.41 15.61
CA GLY A 133 -4.31 13.81 16.44
C GLY A 133 -3.28 12.71 16.64
N TRP A 134 -3.69 11.44 16.57
CA TRP A 134 -2.78 10.29 16.65
C TRP A 134 -2.19 9.91 15.30
N THR A 135 -2.97 10.08 14.23
CA THR A 135 -2.59 9.74 12.85
C THR A 135 -1.26 10.37 12.45
N GLU A 136 -1.10 11.68 12.68
CA GLU A 136 0.12 12.41 12.33
C GLU A 136 1.32 12.03 13.21
N ARG A 137 1.08 11.75 14.50
CA ARG A 137 2.14 11.40 15.46
C ARG A 137 2.74 10.03 15.15
N ILE A 138 1.89 9.03 14.89
CA ILE A 138 2.35 7.67 14.55
C ILE A 138 3.13 7.71 13.23
N GLU A 139 2.61 8.37 12.20
CA GLU A 139 3.29 8.48 10.91
C GLU A 139 4.65 9.17 11.06
N LYS A 140 4.72 10.28 11.80
CA LYS A 140 5.97 10.99 12.05
C LYS A 140 6.98 10.16 12.83
N ALA A 141 6.55 9.43 13.84
CA ALA A 141 7.44 8.57 14.64
C ALA A 141 8.04 7.44 13.78
N VAL A 142 7.22 6.75 12.98
CA VAL A 142 7.69 5.71 12.05
C VAL A 142 8.67 6.28 11.02
N VAL A 143 8.34 7.42 10.41
CA VAL A 143 9.23 8.09 9.45
C VAL A 143 10.55 8.50 10.10
N THR A 144 10.52 9.02 11.32
CA THR A 144 11.74 9.43 12.06
C THR A 144 12.67 8.23 12.28
N VAL A 145 12.15 7.09 12.73
CA VAL A 145 12.95 5.87 12.92
C VAL A 145 13.54 5.36 11.59
N LEU A 146 12.77 5.42 10.51
CA LEU A 146 13.24 5.06 9.16
C LEU A 146 14.32 6.01 8.64
N GLU A 147 14.16 7.32 8.81
CA GLU A 147 15.11 8.35 8.38
C GLU A 147 16.42 8.29 9.16
N GLU A 148 16.36 8.00 10.47
CA GLU A 148 17.56 7.80 11.28
C GLU A 148 18.35 6.54 10.88
N GLY A 149 17.64 5.49 10.44
CA GLY A 149 18.24 4.26 9.93
C GLY A 149 19.05 3.43 10.94
N LYS A 150 18.97 3.74 12.24
CA LYS A 150 19.77 3.09 13.30
C LYS A 150 19.13 1.83 13.87
N VAL A 151 17.80 1.82 14.01
CA VAL A 151 17.04 0.75 14.65
C VAL A 151 16.11 0.14 13.60
N LEU A 152 16.62 -0.82 12.85
CA LEU A 152 15.94 -1.43 11.72
C LEU A 152 15.93 -2.96 11.86
N THR A 153 14.83 -3.59 11.45
CA THR A 153 14.71 -5.05 11.39
C THR A 153 15.52 -5.64 10.21
N PRO A 154 15.77 -6.97 10.21
CA PRO A 154 16.60 -7.62 9.19
C PRO A 154 16.11 -7.49 7.75
N ASP A 155 14.80 -7.36 7.52
CA ASP A 155 14.22 -7.14 6.19
C ASP A 155 14.65 -5.80 5.56
N LEU A 156 14.97 -4.80 6.40
CA LEU A 156 15.52 -3.51 5.98
C LEU A 156 17.05 -3.45 6.06
N GLY A 157 17.71 -4.60 6.25
CA GLY A 157 19.17 -4.71 6.36
C GLY A 157 19.74 -4.36 7.73
N GLY A 158 18.90 -4.18 8.75
CA GLY A 158 19.33 -3.94 10.13
C GLY A 158 19.52 -5.24 10.94
N SER A 159 19.73 -5.08 12.24
CA SER A 159 19.91 -6.18 13.20
C SER A 159 19.01 -6.07 14.43
N SER A 160 18.10 -5.10 14.45
CA SER A 160 17.21 -4.84 15.57
C SER A 160 16.03 -5.81 15.59
N SER A 161 15.57 -6.11 16.80
CA SER A 161 14.42 -6.95 17.05
C SER A 161 13.09 -6.22 16.82
N THR A 162 11.97 -6.95 16.68
CA THR A 162 10.63 -6.36 16.60
C THR A 162 10.37 -5.44 17.79
N LYS A 163 10.73 -5.90 19.00
CA LYS A 163 10.62 -5.09 20.21
C LYS A 163 11.47 -3.81 20.14
N GLN A 164 12.73 -3.90 19.71
CA GLN A 164 13.62 -2.73 19.65
C GLN A 164 13.10 -1.66 18.68
N VAL A 165 12.60 -2.08 17.52
CA VAL A 165 11.97 -1.15 16.56
C VAL A 165 10.70 -0.54 17.16
N THR A 166 9.90 -1.33 17.87
CA THR A 166 8.69 -0.83 18.55
C THR A 166 9.04 0.21 19.63
N ASP A 167 10.04 -0.07 20.48
CA ASP A 167 10.50 0.85 21.52
C ASP A 167 11.00 2.17 20.88
N ALA A 168 11.77 2.09 19.80
CA ALA A 168 12.26 3.27 19.08
C ALA A 168 11.13 4.13 18.49
N ILE A 169 10.06 3.51 17.99
CA ILE A 169 8.87 4.23 17.51
C ILE A 169 8.15 4.91 18.69
N ILE A 170 8.03 4.24 19.84
CA ILE A 170 7.42 4.81 21.04
C ILE A 170 8.22 6.03 21.54
N ASP A 171 9.55 5.93 21.56
CA ASP A 171 10.44 7.02 21.97
C ASP A 171 10.36 8.25 21.02
N ALA A 172 9.89 8.05 19.79
CA ALA A 172 9.74 9.09 18.76
C ALA A 172 8.34 9.74 18.70
N LEU A 173 7.37 9.31 19.53
CA LEU A 173 5.99 9.86 19.58
C LEU A 173 5.86 11.20 20.30
#